data_AF-A0A661CCV4-F1
#
_entry.id   AF-A0A661CCV4-F1
#
_cell.length_a   1.000
_cell.length_b   1.000
_cell.length_c   1.000
_cell.angle_alpha   90.00
_cell.angle_beta   90.00
_cell.angle_gamma   90.00
#
_symmetry.space_group_name_H-M   'P 1'
#
loop_
_entity.id
_entity.type
_entity.pdbx_description
1 polymer ?
#
loop_
_entity_poly.entity_id
_entity_poly.type
_entity_poly.pdbx_seq_one_letter_code
_entity_poly.pdbx_strand_id
1 'polypeptide(L)'
;VAGKTYEYLRVGKPVLAIAPSGDNLNIVKQYAPRYEAINDYTEASVTQAINHLYVDWKKGLRPSGSDSSQKPAYIENYNRRALTQKLAQVFDSVIK
;
A
#
# COMPACT_ATOMS: atom_id res chain seq x y z
N VAL A 1 0.08 -12.69 2.08
CA VAL A 1 0.29 -11.29 1.63
C VAL A 1 1.45 -11.25 0.64
N ALA A 2 1.31 -10.57 -0.50
CA ALA A 2 2.32 -10.59 -1.57
C ALA A 2 3.46 -9.59 -1.29
N GLY A 3 4.72 -10.04 -1.40
CA GLY A 3 5.91 -9.18 -1.20
C GLY A 3 5.95 -7.94 -2.10
N LYS A 4 5.40 -8.03 -3.32
CA LYS A 4 5.36 -6.90 -4.27
C LYS A 4 4.50 -5.73 -3.78
N THR A 5 3.46 -5.98 -2.99
CA THR A 5 2.62 -4.92 -2.42
C THR A 5 3.46 -3.97 -1.56
N TYR A 6 4.38 -4.54 -0.79
CA TYR A 6 5.29 -3.79 0.06
C TYR A 6 6.24 -2.89 -0.75
N GLU A 7 6.74 -3.39 -1.88
CA GLU A 7 7.59 -2.61 -2.79
C GLU A 7 6.83 -1.46 -3.45
N TYR A 8 5.60 -1.70 -3.92
CA TYR A 8 4.79 -0.65 -4.54
C TYR A 8 4.44 0.48 -3.57
N LEU A 9 4.13 0.15 -2.31
CA LEU A 9 3.90 1.15 -1.27
C LEU A 9 5.15 1.99 -0.98
N ARG A 10 6.33 1.36 -0.99
CA ARG A 10 7.60 2.05 -0.78
C ARG A 10 7.92 3.07 -1.88
N VAL A 11 7.46 2.83 -3.11
CA VAL A 11 7.63 3.76 -4.24
C VAL A 11 6.83 5.05 -4.05
N GLY A 12 5.77 5.04 -3.23
CA GLY A 12 4.99 6.24 -2.90
C GLY A 12 4.17 6.79 -4.07
N LYS A 13 3.93 5.99 -5.12
CA LYS A 13 3.07 6.35 -6.26
C LYS A 13 1.63 5.87 -6.04
N PRO A 14 0.64 6.43 -6.76
CA PRO A 14 -0.71 5.89 -6.76
C PRO A 14 -0.74 4.40 -7.11
N VAL A 15 -1.59 3.64 -6.42
CA VAL A 15 -1.73 2.18 -6.62
C VAL A 15 -3.09 1.85 -7.23
N LEU A 16 -3.10 1.17 -8.37
CA LEU A 16 -4.29 0.49 -8.88
C LEU A 16 -4.28 -0.96 -8.36
N ALA A 17 -5.19 -1.28 -7.44
CA ALA A 17 -5.27 -2.60 -6.82
C ALA A 17 -6.48 -3.38 -7.35
N ILE A 18 -6.20 -4.34 -8.23
CA ILE A 18 -7.20 -5.28 -8.76
C ILE A 18 -7.00 -6.60 -8.04
N ALA A 19 -7.77 -6.82 -6.97
CA ALA A 19 -7.56 -7.92 -6.04
C ALA A 19 -8.86 -8.23 -5.28
N PRO A 20 -9.03 -9.47 -4.79
CA PRO A 20 -10.19 -9.77 -3.97
C PRO A 20 -10.04 -9.05 -2.63
N SER A 21 -11.15 -8.88 -1.92
CA SER A 21 -11.13 -8.38 -0.55
C SER A 21 -10.21 -9.24 0.32
N GLY A 22 -9.39 -8.61 1.15
CA GLY A 22 -8.44 -9.29 2.03
C GLY A 22 -7.20 -8.46 2.32
N ASP A 23 -6.19 -9.10 2.90
CA ASP A 23 -5.02 -8.43 3.50
C ASP A 23 -4.27 -7.51 2.53
N ASN A 24 -4.01 -7.97 1.30
CA ASN A 24 -3.28 -7.17 0.32
C ASN A 24 -4.03 -5.86 0.01
N LEU A 25 -5.35 -5.94 -0.18
CA LEU A 25 -6.17 -4.79 -0.49
C LEU A 25 -6.30 -3.86 0.72
N ASN A 26 -6.41 -4.42 1.93
CA ASN A 26 -6.44 -3.67 3.17
C ASN A 26 -5.15 -2.88 3.40
N ILE A 27 -4.00 -3.51 3.15
CA ILE A 27 -2.68 -2.88 3.23
C ILE A 27 -2.56 -1.71 2.23
N VAL A 28 -3.03 -1.88 0.99
CA VAL A 28 -3.06 -0.78 0.01
C VAL A 28 -3.97 0.34 0.50
N LYS A 29 -5.19 0.03 0.94
CA LYS A 29 -6.15 1.02 1.43
C LYS A 29 -5.62 1.83 2.62
N GLN A 30 -4.85 1.18 3.48
CA GLN A 30 -4.32 1.77 4.70
C GLN A 30 -3.09 2.66 4.46
N TYR A 31 -2.25 2.31 3.49
CA TYR A 31 -0.90 2.89 3.38
C TYR A 31 -0.58 3.54 2.05
N ALA A 32 -1.34 3.26 0.98
CA ALA A 32 -1.11 3.93 -0.29
C ALA A 32 -1.59 5.39 -0.20
N PRO A 33 -0.77 6.36 -0.61
CA PRO A 33 -1.15 7.77 -0.49
C PRO A 33 -2.30 8.15 -1.44
N ARG A 34 -2.48 7.38 -2.51
CA ARG A 34 -3.67 7.36 -3.37
C ARG A 34 -3.83 5.97 -3.95
N TYR A 35 -5.05 5.45 -4.02
CA TYR A 35 -5.32 4.16 -4.63
C TYR A 35 -6.71 4.09 -5.25
N GLU A 36 -6.88 3.20 -6.21
CA GLU A 36 -8.19 2.68 -6.64
C GLU A 36 -8.23 1.18 -6.38
N ALA A 37 -9.35 0.69 -5.86
CA ALA A 37 -9.53 -0.69 -5.43
C ALA A 37 -10.67 -1.34 -6.23
N ILE A 38 -10.37 -2.42 -6.93
CA ILE A 38 -11.31 -3.15 -7.79
C ILE A 38 -11.37 -4.60 -7.34
N ASN A 39 -12.58 -5.07 -7.06
CA ASN A 39 -12.87 -6.41 -6.57
C ASN A 39 -13.82 -7.21 -7.47
N ASP A 40 -14.46 -6.56 -8.46
CA ASP A 40 -15.40 -7.17 -9.40
C ASP A 40 -14.73 -7.62 -10.72
N TYR A 41 -13.49 -7.19 -10.96
CA TYR A 41 -12.66 -7.52 -12.13
C TYR A 41 -13.28 -7.16 -13.49
N THR A 42 -14.22 -6.22 -13.52
CA THR A 42 -14.87 -5.82 -14.77
C THR A 42 -14.02 -4.80 -15.51
N GLU A 43 -14.02 -4.87 -16.85
CA GLU A 43 -13.31 -3.89 -17.70
C GLU A 43 -13.80 -2.46 -17.45
N ALA A 44 -15.11 -2.30 -17.21
CA ALA A 44 -15.70 -1.00 -16.91
C ALA A 44 -15.10 -0.40 -15.63
N SER A 45 -15.02 -1.18 -14.55
CA SER A 45 -14.44 -0.75 -13.27
C SER A 45 -12.95 -0.42 -13.41
N VAL A 46 -12.18 -1.21 -14.19
CA VAL A 46 -10.77 -0.95 -14.46
C VAL A 46 -10.57 0.35 -15.24
N THR A 47 -11.35 0.56 -16.30
CA THR A 47 -11.29 1.78 -17.11
C THR A 47 -11.64 3.01 -16.29
N GLN A 48 -12.69 2.92 -15.47
CA GLN A 48 -13.10 4.01 -14.59
C GLN A 48 -12.01 4.37 -13.57
N ALA A 49 -11.43 3.37 -12.91
CA ALA A 49 -10.36 3.59 -11.94
C ALA A 49 -9.11 4.24 -12.58
N ILE A 50 -8.70 3.78 -13.76
CA ILE A 50 -7.59 4.39 -14.50
C ILE A 50 -7.91 5.85 -14.83
N ASN A 51 -9.14 6.14 -15.28
CA ASN A 51 -9.56 7.50 -15.58
C ASN A 51 -9.53 8.41 -14.35
N HIS A 52 -9.97 7.93 -13.18
CA HIS A 52 -9.89 8.68 -11.92
C HIS A 52 -8.43 9.05 -11.57
N LEU A 53 -7.55 8.05 -11.58
CA LEU A 53 -6.12 8.26 -11.30
C LEU A 53 -5.48 9.23 -12.30
N TYR A 54 -5.87 9.15 -13.58
CA TYR A 54 -5.39 10.03 -14.63
C TYR A 54 -5.89 11.48 -14.49
N VAL A 55 -7.16 11.67 -14.13
CA VAL A 55 -7.73 13.00 -13.85
C VAL A 55 -7.05 13.65 -12.65
N ASP A 56 -6.82 12.90 -11.57
CA ASP A 56 -6.08 13.37 -10.41
C ASP A 56 -4.65 13.79 -10.79
N TRP A 57 -3.98 12.98 -11.61
CA TRP A 57 -2.65 13.30 -12.14
C TRP A 57 -2.66 14.58 -12.99
N LYS A 58 -3.66 14.77 -13.87
CA LYS A 58 -3.81 16.00 -14.68
C LYS A 58 -4.00 17.25 -13.82
N LYS A 59 -4.70 17.14 -12.70
CA LYS A 59 -4.92 18.24 -11.74
C LYS A 59 -3.68 18.58 -10.92
N GLY A 60 -2.57 17.86 -11.10
CA GLY A 60 -1.36 18.04 -10.31
C GLY A 60 -1.46 17.44 -8.90
N LEU A 61 -2.50 16.64 -8.61
CA LEU A 61 -2.63 15.88 -7.37
C LEU A 61 -1.68 14.68 -7.43
N ARG A 62 -0.38 14.97 -7.33
CA ARG A 62 0.68 13.97 -7.27
C ARG A 62 0.94 13.66 -5.81
N PRO A 63 0.73 12.41 -5.36
CA PRO A 63 1.33 11.99 -4.11
C PRO A 63 2.83 12.23 -4.19
N SER A 64 3.33 13.14 -3.36
CA SER A 64 4.75 13.42 -3.29
C SER A 64 5.42 12.23 -2.61
N GLY A 65 5.84 11.24 -3.39
CA GLY A 65 6.60 10.09 -2.87
C GLY A 65 7.93 10.49 -2.20
N SER A 66 8.29 11.78 -2.24
CA SER A 66 9.49 12.40 -1.68
C SER A 66 9.22 13.39 -0.54
N ASP A 67 7.96 13.62 -0.13
CA ASP A 67 7.70 14.46 1.05
C ASP A 67 8.11 13.68 2.30
N SER A 68 9.39 13.83 2.64
CA SER A 68 10.08 13.28 3.80
C SER A 68 9.45 13.67 5.15
N SER A 69 8.48 14.58 5.17
CA SER A 69 7.67 14.97 6.32
C SER A 69 6.56 13.97 6.65
N GLN A 70 6.22 13.07 5.74
CA GLN A 70 5.34 11.92 5.99
C GLN A 70 6.06 10.64 5.56
N LYS A 71 7.06 10.19 6.33
CA LYS A 71 7.45 8.78 6.25
C LYS A 71 6.18 7.97 6.48
N PRO A 72 5.67 7.19 5.50
CA PRO A 72 4.43 6.46 5.69
C PRO A 72 4.62 5.55 6.90
N ALA A 73 3.70 5.57 7.87
CA ALA A 73 3.73 4.69 9.06
C ALA A 73 4.01 3.22 8.71
N TYR A 74 3.70 2.84 7.47
CA TYR A 74 4.11 1.62 6.80
C TYR A 74 5.62 1.32 6.84
N ILE A 75 6.51 2.26 6.46
CA ILE A 75 7.97 2.02 6.41
C ILE A 75 8.50 1.68 7.81
N GLU A 76 7.99 2.34 8.84
CA GLU A 76 8.39 2.06 10.22
C GLU A 76 7.92 0.68 10.69
N ASN A 77 6.72 0.27 10.29
CA ASN A 77 6.10 -0.97 10.76
C ASN A 77 6.52 -2.23 9.99
N TYR A 78 6.88 -2.09 8.71
CA TYR A 78 7.11 -3.22 7.79
C TYR A 78 8.53 -3.27 7.22
N ASN A 79 9.47 -2.46 7.73
CA ASN A 79 10.87 -2.69 7.42
C ASN A 79 11.37 -3.99 8.09
N ARG A 80 12.38 -4.61 7.48
CA ARG A 80 12.97 -5.87 7.94
C ARG A 80 13.37 -5.83 9.41
N ARG A 81 14.00 -4.74 9.86
CA ARG A 81 14.46 -4.58 11.24
C ARG A 81 13.28 -4.65 12.23
N ALA A 82 12.24 -3.88 11.98
CA ALA A 82 11.05 -3.83 12.83
C ALA A 82 10.30 -5.18 12.86
N LEU A 83 10.16 -5.85 11.71
CA LEU A 83 9.51 -7.16 11.63
C LEU A 83 10.31 -8.23 12.38
N THR A 84 11.64 -8.26 12.24
CA THR A 84 12.48 -9.21 12.98
C THR A 84 12.44 -8.94 14.49
N GLN A 85 12.40 -7.66 14.90
CA GLN A 85 12.26 -7.31 16.31
C GLN A 85 10.91 -7.77 16.89
N LYS A 86 9.80 -7.54 16.17
CA LYS A 86 8.46 -8.03 16.57
C LYS A 86 8.44 -9.55 16.69
N LEU A 87 9.09 -10.26 15.76
CA LEU A 87 9.20 -11.72 15.80
C LEU A 87 9.99 -12.20 17.03
N ALA A 88 11.13 -11.58 17.33
CA ALA A 88 11.92 -11.91 18.52
C ALA A 88 11.12 -11.74 19.81
N GLN A 89 10.39 -10.62 19.94
CA GLN A 89 9.53 -10.36 21.11
C GLN A 89 8.45 -11.44 21.31
N VAL A 90 7.90 -11.98 20.22
CA VAL A 90 6.94 -13.09 20.30
C VAL A 90 7.64 -14.36 20.82
N PHE A 91 8.82 -14.70 20.31
CA PHE A 91 9.58 -15.85 20.83
C PHE A 91 9.92 -15.69 22.31
N ASP A 92 10.41 -14.53 22.73
CA ASP A 92 10.73 -14.22 24.13
C ASP A 92 9.49 -14.32 25.04
N SER A 93 8.30 -14.03 24.52
CA SER A 93 7.05 -14.13 25.28
C SER A 93 6.58 -15.56 25.52
N VAL A 94 6.95 -16.49 24.63
CA VAL A 94 6.50 -17.89 24.66
C VAL A 94 7.52 -18.79 25.34
N ILE A 95 8.83 -18.51 25.19
CA ILE A 95 9.94 -19.33 25.72
C ILE A 95 10.31 -18.88 27.16
N LYS A 96 9.32 -18.51 27.98
CA LYS A 96 9.58 -18.29 29.41
C LYS A 96 9.88 -19.58 30.14
#